data_AF-A0AAN7JGV7-F1
#
_entry.id   AF-A0AAN7JGV7-F1
#
_cell.length_a   1.000
_cell.length_b   1.000
_cell.length_c   1.000
_cell.angle_alpha   90.00
_cell.angle_beta   90.00
_cell.angle_gamma   90.00
#
_symmetry.space_group_name_H-M   'P 1'
#
loop_
_entity.id
_entity.type
_entity.pdbx_description
1 polymer ?
#
loop_
_entity_poly.entity_id
_entity_poly.type
_entity_poly.pdbx_seq_one_letter_code
_entity_poly.pdbx_strand_id
1 'polypeptide(L)'
;MGHLAWADAFVVTADSVSMLSEVCSTGKPVYVAGAEHCTWKFTDFQRSLQVRGAIRSFLGEENMSDTWSYPPLNDTAEAAAQVSEAVAQRGWRILGDAASS
;
A
#
# COMPACT_ATOMS: atom_id res chain seq x y z
N MET A 1 -3.20 -16.29 4.81
CA MET A 1 -2.25 -16.04 3.73
C MET A 1 -2.33 -17.16 2.69
N GLY A 2 -3.34 -17.10 1.81
CA GLY A 2 -3.47 -17.99 0.64
C GLY A 2 -2.92 -17.32 -0.61
N HIS A 3 -2.47 -18.10 -1.59
CA HIS A 3 -1.98 -17.77 -2.95
C HIS A 3 -0.96 -16.61 -3.14
N LEU A 4 -1.12 -15.44 -2.51
CA LEU A 4 -0.18 -14.30 -2.56
C LEU A 4 1.20 -14.61 -1.96
N ALA A 5 1.27 -15.57 -1.02
CA ALA A 5 2.53 -15.99 -0.40
C ALA A 5 3.51 -16.62 -1.39
N TRP A 6 3.06 -17.06 -2.58
CA TRP A 6 3.87 -17.81 -3.55
C TRP A 6 4.29 -17.01 -4.79
N ALA A 7 3.77 -15.80 -5.00
CA ALA A 7 4.17 -14.97 -6.15
C ALA A 7 5.57 -14.37 -5.94
N ASP A 8 6.40 -14.27 -6.98
CA ASP A 8 7.71 -13.59 -6.90
C ASP A 8 7.59 -12.06 -7.04
N ALA A 9 6.56 -11.58 -7.76
CA ALA A 9 6.25 -10.17 -7.95
C ALA A 9 4.75 -9.97 -8.23
N PHE A 10 4.25 -8.74 -8.03
CA PHE A 10 2.88 -8.33 -8.34
C PHE A 10 2.85 -7.25 -9.41
N VAL A 11 1.84 -7.28 -10.28
CA VAL A 11 1.50 -6.17 -11.17
C VAL A 11 0.07 -5.74 -10.84
N VAL A 12 -0.12 -4.49 -10.43
CA VAL A 12 -1.41 -3.95 -9.99
C VAL A 12 -1.71 -2.68 -10.77
N THR A 13 -2.97 -2.44 -11.13
CA THR A 13 -3.37 -1.20 -11.79
C THR A 13 -3.35 -0.02 -10.82
N ALA A 14 -2.99 1.15 -11.32
CA ALA A 14 -2.82 2.37 -10.52
C ALA A 14 -4.08 2.80 -9.73
N ASP A 15 -5.28 2.43 -10.19
CA ASP A 15 -6.56 2.80 -9.57
C ASP A 15 -6.93 1.94 -8.35
N SER A 16 -6.25 0.81 -8.11
CA SER A 16 -6.62 -0.12 -7.03
C SER A 16 -5.81 0.07 -5.75
N VAL A 17 -6.20 1.05 -4.93
CA VAL A 17 -5.56 1.34 -3.63
C VAL A 17 -5.62 0.14 -2.68
N SER A 18 -6.77 -0.53 -2.59
CA SER A 18 -6.94 -1.67 -1.68
C SER A 18 -6.02 -2.84 -2.05
N MET A 19 -5.89 -3.15 -3.34
CA MET A 19 -5.00 -4.22 -3.79
C MET A 19 -3.53 -3.81 -3.62
N LEU A 20 -3.17 -2.56 -3.90
CA LEU A 20 -1.81 -2.05 -3.66
C LEU A 20 -1.40 -2.19 -2.20
N SER A 21 -2.27 -1.83 -1.25
CA SER A 21 -2.00 -1.98 0.19
C SER A 21 -1.82 -3.44 0.61
N GLU A 22 -2.68 -4.34 0.11
CA GLU A 22 -2.59 -5.76 0.41
C GLU A 22 -1.29 -6.40 -0.13
N VAL A 23 -0.93 -6.12 -1.39
CA VAL A 23 0.32 -6.65 -1.95
C VAL A 23 1.55 -6.01 -1.33
N CYS A 24 1.48 -4.72 -0.94
CA CYS A 24 2.58 -4.05 -0.25
C CYS A 24 2.85 -4.63 1.15
N SER A 25 1.84 -5.23 1.77
CA SER A 25 2.00 -5.93 3.04
C SER A 25 2.77 -7.25 2.92
N THR A 26 3.09 -7.70 1.70
CA THR A 26 3.89 -8.92 1.47
C THR A 26 5.40 -8.67 1.50
N GLY A 27 5.84 -7.41 1.36
CA GLY A 27 7.26 -7.05 1.24
C GLY A 27 7.93 -7.50 -0.07
N LYS A 28 7.14 -7.93 -1.06
CA LYS A 28 7.59 -8.40 -2.37
C LYS A 28 7.49 -7.30 -3.44
N PRO A 29 8.22 -7.41 -4.55
CA PRO A 29 8.12 -6.49 -5.68
C PRO A 29 6.69 -6.21 -6.13
N VAL A 30 6.35 -4.93 -6.30
CA VAL A 30 5.06 -4.49 -6.84
C VAL A 30 5.28 -3.48 -7.96
N TYR A 31 4.75 -3.80 -9.14
CA TYR A 31 4.72 -2.91 -10.28
C TYR A 31 3.33 -2.30 -10.46
N VAL A 32 3.28 -1.02 -10.82
CA VAL A 32 2.04 -0.27 -11.02
C VAL A 32 1.81 0.02 -12.50
N ALA A 33 0.78 -0.59 -13.06
CA ALA A 33 0.37 -0.41 -14.45
C ALA A 33 -0.56 0.81 -14.59
N GLY A 34 -0.31 1.63 -15.61
CA GLY A 34 -1.14 2.81 -15.92
C GLY A 34 -0.93 3.98 -14.97
N ALA A 35 0.23 4.07 -14.30
CA ALA A 35 0.56 5.19 -13.41
C ALA A 35 0.47 6.56 -14.10
N GLU A 36 0.77 6.63 -15.41
CA GLU A 36 0.64 7.84 -16.23
C GLU A 36 -0.80 8.32 -16.43
N HIS A 37 -1.78 7.41 -16.32
CA HIS A 37 -3.21 7.68 -16.48
C HIS A 37 -3.91 7.87 -15.13
N CYS A 38 -3.15 7.88 -14.02
CA CYS A 38 -3.75 7.90 -12.71
C CYS A 38 -4.26 9.29 -12.33
N THR A 39 -5.46 9.34 -11.75
CA THR A 39 -6.07 10.60 -11.31
C THR A 39 -5.32 11.16 -10.10
N TRP A 40 -5.29 12.49 -9.96
CA TRP A 40 -4.66 13.22 -8.84
C TRP A 40 -4.98 12.67 -7.44
N LYS A 41 -6.16 12.04 -7.28
CA LYS A 41 -6.64 11.44 -6.02
C LYS A 41 -5.76 10.28 -5.52
N PHE A 42 -5.09 9.56 -6.41
CA PHE A 42 -4.25 8.40 -6.05
C PHE A 42 -2.76 8.71 -6.09
N THR A 43 -2.39 9.90 -6.60
CA THR A 43 -1.00 10.33 -6.75
C THR A 43 -0.28 10.41 -5.42
N ASP A 44 -0.93 10.92 -4.37
CA ASP A 44 -0.31 11.05 -3.04
C ASP A 44 -0.02 9.68 -2.42
N PHE A 45 -1.01 8.78 -2.45
CA PHE A 45 -0.87 7.40 -1.97
C PHE A 45 0.25 6.66 -2.71
N GLN A 46 0.25 6.66 -4.05
CA GLN A 46 1.30 6.01 -4.83
C GLN A 46 2.67 6.65 -4.59
N ARG A 47 2.76 7.98 -4.48
CA ARG A 47 4.01 8.65 -4.15
C ARG A 47 4.55 8.18 -2.80
N SER A 48 3.69 8.02 -1.79
CA SER A 48 4.09 7.52 -0.47
C SER A 48 4.69 6.11 -0.56
N LEU A 49 4.12 5.23 -1.40
CA LEU A 49 4.62 3.88 -1.64
C LEU A 49 5.93 3.88 -2.44
N GLN A 50 6.06 4.76 -3.44
CA GLN A 50 7.29 4.91 -4.22
C GLN A 50 8.46 5.38 -3.34
N VAL A 51 8.23 6.36 -2.46
CA VAL A 51 9.25 6.86 -1.52
C VAL A 51 9.71 5.76 -0.56
N ARG A 52 8.79 4.87 -0.15
CA ARG A 52 9.11 3.68 0.67
C ARG A 52 9.82 2.57 -0.12
N GLY A 53 9.99 2.73 -1.44
CA GLY A 53 10.54 1.70 -2.32
C GLY A 53 9.61 0.51 -2.53
N ALA A 54 8.33 0.61 -2.13
CA ALA A 54 7.38 -0.49 -2.20
C ALA A 54 6.92 -0.78 -3.63
N ILE A 55 6.79 0.27 -4.45
CA ILE A 55 6.26 0.18 -5.81
C ILE A 55 7.19 0.79 -6.86
N ARG A 56 7.14 0.26 -8.09
CA ARG A 56 7.76 0.83 -9.30
C ARG A 56 6.72 0.93 -10.42
N SER A 57 6.90 1.82 -11.38
CA SER A 57 6.01 1.88 -12.56
C SER A 57 6.24 0.68 -13.46
N PHE A 58 5.16 0.08 -13.97
CA PHE A 58 5.24 -0.96 -14.99
C PHE A 58 5.37 -0.32 -16.38
N LEU A 59 6.57 -0.34 -16.96
CA LEU A 59 6.83 0.20 -18.31
C LEU A 59 6.74 -0.87 -19.41
N GLY A 60 6.52 -2.14 -19.05
CA GLY A 60 6.45 -3.26 -19.99
C GLY A 60 7.82 -3.81 -20.44
N GLU A 61 8.92 -3.17 -20.07
CA GLU A 61 10.29 -3.58 -20.40
C GLU A 61 11.06 -4.16 -19.19
N GLU A 62 10.41 -4.20 -18.03
CA GLU A 62 11.03 -4.58 -16.76
C GLU A 62 11.34 -6.09 -16.71
N ASN A 63 12.53 -6.44 -16.20
CA ASN A 63 12.86 -7.82 -15.91
C ASN A 63 12.11 -8.28 -14.64
N MET A 64 11.09 -9.12 -14.80
CA MET A 64 10.31 -9.66 -13.70
C MET A 64 11.10 -10.55 -12.72
N SER A 65 12.35 -10.88 -13.05
CA SER A 65 13.29 -11.56 -12.14
C SER A 65 13.98 -10.59 -11.17
N ASP A 66 13.90 -9.28 -11.41
CA ASP A 66 14.42 -8.26 -10.49
C ASP A 66 13.60 -8.28 -9.20
N THR A 67 14.26 -8.65 -8.11
CA THR A 67 13.62 -8.78 -6.80
C THR A 67 14.19 -7.74 -5.86
N TRP A 68 13.32 -6.90 -5.30
CA TRP A 68 13.64 -6.02 -4.18
C TRP A 68 12.65 -6.27 -3.04
N SER A 69 13.07 -5.91 -1.84
CA SER A 69 12.22 -6.01 -0.65
C SER A 69 12.28 -4.69 0.12
N TYR A 70 11.21 -4.43 0.83
CA TYR A 70 10.98 -3.24 1.63
C TYR A 70 10.28 -3.68 2.92
N PRO A 71 10.31 -2.84 3.97
CA PRO A 71 9.56 -3.15 5.19
C PRO A 71 8.09 -3.31 4.81
N PRO A 72 7.46 -4.48 5.07
CA PRO A 72 6.06 -4.70 4.73
C PRO A 72 5.20 -3.59 5.31
N LEU A 73 4.24 -3.09 4.52
CA LEU A 73 3.37 -2.07 5.06
C LEU A 73 2.54 -2.64 6.21
N ASN A 74 2.53 -1.92 7.32
CA ASN A 74 1.60 -2.14 8.41
C ASN A 74 0.44 -1.13 8.29
N ASP A 75 -0.13 -1.04 7.09
CA ASP A 75 -1.12 -0.03 6.69
C ASP A 75 -2.30 0.04 7.63
N THR A 76 -2.79 -1.09 8.12
CA THR A 76 -3.97 -1.11 8.99
C THR A 76 -3.70 -0.41 10.32
N ALA A 77 -2.53 -0.63 10.93
CA ALA A 77 -2.16 0.01 12.19
C ALA A 77 -1.82 1.49 11.98
N GLU A 78 -1.06 1.81 10.93
CA GLU A 78 -0.64 3.18 10.61
C GLU A 78 -1.81 4.07 10.19
N ALA A 79 -2.72 3.56 9.35
CA ALA A 79 -3.93 4.27 8.95
C ALA A 79 -4.89 4.43 10.12
N ALA A 80 -5.05 3.40 10.97
CA ALA A 80 -5.85 3.52 12.19
C ALA A 80 -5.26 4.58 13.14
N ALA A 81 -3.93 4.65 13.26
CA ALA A 81 -3.25 5.67 14.05
C ALA A 81 -3.47 7.08 13.48
N GLN A 82 -3.29 7.29 12.18
CA GLN A 82 -3.52 8.59 11.53
C GLN A 82 -4.99 9.03 11.59
N VAL A 83 -5.94 8.11 11.40
CA VAL A 83 -7.37 8.40 11.55
C VAL A 83 -7.67 8.74 13.00
N SER A 84 -7.14 8.00 13.97
CA SER A 84 -7.31 8.28 15.40
C SER A 84 -6.73 9.65 15.78
N GLU A 85 -5.56 10.00 15.26
CA GLU A 85 -4.91 11.29 15.49
C GLU A 85 -5.70 12.45 14.87
N ALA A 86 -6.13 12.33 13.61
CA ALA A 86 -6.93 13.35 12.94
C ALA A 86 -8.31 13.55 13.61
N VAL A 87 -8.90 12.49 14.14
CA VAL A 87 -10.17 12.53 14.87
C VAL A 87 -9.98 13.18 16.26
N ALA A 88 -8.87 12.87 16.95
CA ALA A 88 -8.50 13.50 18.22
C ALA A 88 -8.22 15.01 18.07
N GLN A 89 -7.53 15.43 17.01
CA GLN A 89 -7.29 16.85 16.70
C GLN A 89 -8.57 17.65 16.45
N ARG A 90 -9.66 16.98 16.04
CA ARG A 90 -10.98 17.59 15.85
C ARG A 90 -11.84 17.58 17.12
N GLY A 91 -11.35 17.00 18.22
CA GLY A 91 -12.08 16.88 19.49
C GLY A 91 -13.07 15.70 19.54
N TRP A 92 -12.99 14.78 18.58
CA TRP A 92 -13.86 13.61 18.48
C TRP A 92 -13.07 12.41 19.01
N ARG A 93 -13.74 11.46 19.67
CA ARG A 93 -13.11 10.24 20.18
C ARG A 93 -13.67 9.05 19.42
N ILE A 94 -12.80 8.26 18.80
CA ILE A 94 -13.21 6.97 18.23
C ILE A 94 -13.60 6.05 19.39
N LEU A 95 -14.88 5.69 19.47
CA LEU A 95 -15.38 4.65 20.38
C LEU A 95 -14.97 3.29 19.82
N GLY A 96 -13.73 2.88 20.07
CA GLY A 96 -13.17 1.63 19.54
C GLY A 96 -12.38 0.78 20.54
N ASP A 97 -12.12 1.27 21.75
CA ASP A 97 -11.47 0.49 22.81
C ASP A 97 -12.52 0.09 23.86
N ALA A 98 -13.39 -0.83 23.46
CA ALA A 98 -14.25 -1.58 24.37
C ALA A 98 -14.24 -3.04 23.93
N ALA A 99 -13.06 -3.65 24.00
CA ALA A 99 -12.91 -5.09 24.11
C ALA A 99 -11.83 -5.36 25.16
N SER A 100 -12.17 -5.06 26.40
CA SER A 100 -11.50 -5.57 27.59
C SER A 100 -11.67 -7.08 27.64
N SER A 101 -10.55 -7.82 27.70
CA SER A 101 -10.19 -8.83 28.72
C SER A 101 -9.18 -9.84 28.16
#